data_AF-A0A246HI08-F1
#
_entry.id   AF-A0A246HI08-F1
#
_cell.length_a   1.000
_cell.length_b   1.000
_cell.length_c   1.000
_cell.angle_alpha   90.00
_cell.angle_beta   90.00
_cell.angle_gamma   90.00
#
_symmetry.space_group_name_H-M   'P 1'
#
loop_
_entity.id
_entity.type
_entity.pdbx_description
1 polymer ?
#
loop_
_entity_poly.entity_id
_entity_poly.type
_entity_poly.pdbx_seq_one_letter_code
_entity_poly.pdbx_strand_id
1 'polypeptide(L)'
;MTMRLIAPYLLVAALTACGPSEPQGQWANVPTVQRLAADPARLKELRRQCKTERPTMGDVLCNRVAEATNKRFFGDGKEPYTPSETPPKF
;
A
#
# COMPACT_ATOMS: atom_id res chain seq x y z
N MET A 1 42.84 -8.80 15.29
CA MET A 1 41.97 -7.65 15.69
C MET A 1 41.08 -7.15 14.55
N THR A 2 40.82 -7.92 13.49
CA THR A 2 40.00 -7.47 12.34
C THR A 2 38.60 -8.08 12.36
N MET A 3 38.44 -9.30 12.87
CA MET A 3 37.16 -10.03 12.86
C MET A 3 36.05 -9.45 13.76
N ARG A 4 36.41 -8.74 14.85
CA ARG A 4 35.43 -8.13 15.77
C ARG A 4 34.75 -6.88 15.22
N LEU A 5 35.34 -6.24 14.21
CA LEU A 5 34.79 -5.03 13.57
C LEU A 5 33.90 -5.35 12.36
N ILE A 6 33.96 -6.57 11.83
CA ILE A 6 33.16 -6.99 10.67
C ILE A 6 31.69 -7.17 11.03
N ALA A 7 31.41 -7.77 12.20
CA ALA A 7 30.05 -8.00 12.68
C ALA A 7 29.22 -6.71 12.84
N PRO A 8 29.70 -5.64 13.52
CA PRO A 8 28.94 -4.39 13.61
C PRO A 8 28.82 -3.67 12.26
N TYR A 9 29.82 -3.79 11.37
CA TYR A 9 29.80 -3.15 10.06
C TYR A 9 28.75 -3.76 9.12
N LEU A 10 28.61 -5.09 9.14
CA LEU A 10 27.55 -5.80 8.42
C LEU A 10 26.16 -5.44 8.94
N LEU A 11 26.02 -5.25 10.26
CA LEU A 11 24.74 -4.87 10.89
C LEU A 11 24.32 -3.45 10.48
N VAL A 12 25.27 -2.50 10.44
CA VAL A 12 25.01 -1.13 9.97
C VAL A 12 24.65 -1.11 8.48
N ALA A 13 25.33 -1.90 7.65
CA ALA A 13 25.00 -2.02 6.22
C ALA A 13 23.57 -2.56 6.00
N ALA A 14 23.14 -3.56 6.78
CA ALA A 14 21.79 -4.10 6.70
C ALA A 14 20.70 -3.08 7.09
N LEU A 15 20.97 -2.20 8.07
CA LEU A 15 20.04 -1.16 8.51
C LEU A 15 19.87 -0.05 7.46
N THR A 16 20.89 0.24 6.65
CA THR A 16 20.79 1.23 5.56
C THR A 16 20.02 0.72 4.33
N ALA A 17 19.68 -0.57 4.27
CA ALA A 17 18.85 -1.13 3.20
C ALA A 17 17.36 -0.72 3.33
N CYS A 18 16.95 -0.17 4.49
CA CYS A 18 15.67 0.49 4.62
C CYS A 18 15.81 1.94 4.13
N GLY A 19 15.59 2.15 2.83
CA GLY A 19 15.66 3.47 2.22
C GLY A 19 14.61 4.44 2.77
N PRO A 20 14.88 5.76 2.76
CA PRO A 20 13.90 6.75 3.17
C PRO A 20 12.61 6.56 2.36
N SER A 21 11.48 6.51 3.06
CA SER A 21 10.17 6.56 2.40
C SER A 21 10.14 7.78 1.50
N GLU A 22 9.90 7.48 0.23
CA GLU A 22 9.63 8.38 -0.88
C GLU A 22 9.49 9.89 -0.48
N PRO A 23 10.35 10.82 -0.99
CA PRO A 23 10.22 12.26 -0.72
C PRO A 23 8.79 12.78 -0.84
N GLN A 24 8.34 13.44 0.23
CA GLN A 24 7.06 14.13 0.43
C GLN A 24 6.53 14.97 -0.76
N GLY A 25 7.40 15.38 -1.70
CA GLY A 25 7.01 16.06 -2.94
C GLY A 25 6.24 15.18 -3.95
N GLN A 26 6.48 13.87 -4.01
CA GLN A 26 5.73 13.00 -4.94
C GLN A 26 4.33 12.65 -4.43
N TRP A 27 4.08 12.77 -3.12
CA TRP A 27 2.76 12.58 -2.53
C TRP A 27 1.80 13.71 -2.90
N ALA A 28 2.32 14.90 -3.18
CA ALA A 28 1.53 16.07 -3.58
C ALA A 28 0.79 15.86 -4.91
N ASN A 29 1.31 14.99 -5.79
CA ASN A 29 0.71 14.70 -7.10
C ASN A 29 -0.12 13.41 -7.12
N VAL A 30 -0.05 12.58 -6.08
CA VAL A 30 -0.84 11.35 -6.01
C VAL A 30 -2.24 11.68 -5.49
N PRO A 31 -3.32 11.37 -6.25
CA PRO A 31 -4.69 11.65 -5.82
C PRO A 31 -5.00 11.03 -4.45
N THR A 32 -5.85 11.67 -3.64
CA THR A 32 -6.25 11.12 -2.33
C THR A 32 -7.16 9.90 -2.50
N VAL A 33 -7.18 9.05 -1.48
CA VAL A 33 -8.06 7.85 -1.42
C VAL A 33 -9.52 8.24 -1.64
N GLN A 34 -9.97 9.31 -0.99
CA GLN A 34 -11.34 9.81 -1.12
C GLN A 34 -11.67 10.21 -2.57
N ARG A 35 -10.74 10.91 -3.24
CA ARG A 35 -10.92 11.35 -4.63
C ARG A 35 -10.94 10.17 -5.60
N LEU A 36 -10.07 9.19 -5.39
CA LEU A 36 -10.03 7.96 -6.17
C LEU A 36 -11.29 7.10 -5.95
N ALA A 37 -11.78 7.02 -4.72
CA ALA A 37 -13.00 6.27 -4.40
C ALA A 37 -14.27 6.92 -5.00
N ALA A 38 -14.26 8.26 -5.16
CA ALA A 38 -15.37 9.02 -5.74
C ALA A 38 -15.50 8.84 -7.27
N ASP A 39 -14.43 8.46 -7.98
CA ASP A 39 -14.45 8.20 -9.43
C ASP A 39 -14.17 6.71 -9.73
N PRO A 40 -15.23 5.87 -9.83
CA PRO A 40 -15.07 4.44 -10.03
C PRO A 40 -14.52 4.07 -11.42
N ALA A 41 -14.78 4.89 -12.44
CA ALA A 41 -14.30 4.63 -13.80
C ALA A 41 -12.78 4.82 -13.86
N ARG A 42 -12.29 5.95 -13.32
CA ARG A 42 -10.85 6.20 -13.22
C ARG A 42 -10.14 5.19 -12.34
N LEU A 43 -10.74 4.82 -11.20
CA LEU A 43 -10.18 3.83 -10.28
C LEU A 43 -10.03 2.46 -10.94
N LYS A 44 -11.01 2.03 -11.75
CA LYS A 44 -10.95 0.76 -12.48
C LYS A 44 -9.80 0.72 -13.47
N GLU A 45 -9.58 1.79 -14.23
CA GLU A 45 -8.46 1.84 -15.19
C GLU A 45 -7.10 1.86 -14.47
N LEU A 46 -6.96 2.66 -13.42
CA LEU A 46 -5.74 2.67 -12.60
C LEU A 46 -5.46 1.30 -11.98
N ARG A 47 -6.49 0.57 -11.55
CA ARG A 47 -6.32 -0.81 -11.04
C ARG A 47 -5.83 -1.77 -12.14
N ARG A 48 -6.27 -1.62 -13.39
CA ARG A 48 -5.77 -2.41 -14.53
C ARG A 48 -4.30 -2.08 -14.81
N GLN A 49 -3.96 -0.80 -14.82
CA GLN A 49 -2.59 -0.33 -15.03
C GLN A 49 -1.67 -0.82 -13.91
N CYS A 50 -2.03 -0.64 -12.64
CA CYS A 50 -1.25 -1.14 -11.51
C CYS A 50 -1.03 -2.65 -11.49
N LYS A 51 -1.86 -3.45 -12.16
CA LYS A 51 -1.65 -4.90 -12.31
C LYS A 51 -0.56 -5.24 -13.33
N THR A 52 -0.40 -4.41 -14.36
CA THR A 52 0.44 -4.69 -15.53
C THR A 52 1.70 -3.84 -15.58
N GLU A 53 1.65 -2.63 -15.02
CA GLU A 53 2.61 -1.55 -15.16
C GLU A 53 3.06 -1.04 -13.77
N ARG A 54 3.00 -1.90 -12.74
CA ARG A 54 3.39 -1.50 -11.36
C ARG A 54 4.78 -0.85 -11.26
N PRO A 55 5.84 -1.36 -11.92
CA PRO A 55 7.18 -0.78 -11.83
C PRO A 55 7.25 0.65 -12.38
N THR A 56 6.38 1.02 -13.33
CA THR A 56 6.34 2.37 -13.92
C THR A 56 5.36 3.29 -13.19
N MET A 57 4.26 2.75 -12.65
CA MET A 57 3.24 3.50 -11.90
C MET A 57 3.70 3.94 -10.50
N GLY A 58 4.62 3.20 -9.90
CA GLY A 58 5.12 3.44 -8.54
C GLY A 58 4.24 2.83 -7.45
N ASP A 59 4.88 2.36 -6.38
CA ASP A 59 4.21 1.61 -5.31
C ASP A 59 3.23 2.48 -4.52
N VAL A 60 3.54 3.75 -4.27
CA VAL A 60 2.66 4.64 -3.50
C VAL A 60 1.34 4.90 -4.21
N LEU A 61 1.35 5.12 -5.53
CA LEU A 61 0.12 5.28 -6.31
C LEU A 61 -0.71 3.99 -6.29
N CYS A 62 -0.08 2.84 -6.57
CA CYS A 62 -0.80 1.57 -6.66
C CYS A 62 -1.33 1.09 -5.30
N ASN A 63 -0.62 1.36 -4.20
CA ASN A 63 -1.11 1.09 -2.86
C ASN A 63 -2.33 1.96 -2.53
N ARG A 64 -2.32 3.24 -2.93
CA ARG A 64 -3.47 4.13 -2.71
C ARG A 64 -4.68 3.77 -3.56
N VAL A 65 -4.47 3.30 -4.80
CA VAL A 65 -5.51 2.71 -5.65
C VAL A 65 -6.12 1.46 -5.00
N ALA A 66 -5.29 0.62 -4.37
CA ALA A 66 -5.78 -0.55 -3.63
C ALA A 66 -6.62 -0.13 -2.42
N GLU A 67 -6.15 0.85 -1.64
CA GLU A 67 -6.87 1.40 -0.50
C GLU A 67 -8.22 2.01 -0.92
N ALA A 68 -8.24 2.82 -1.99
CA ALA A 68 -9.48 3.39 -2.53
C ALA A 68 -10.45 2.30 -3.01
N THR A 69 -9.94 1.22 -3.59
CA THR A 69 -10.77 0.08 -3.98
C THR A 69 -11.39 -0.60 -2.76
N ASN A 70 -10.58 -0.86 -1.73
CA ASN A 70 -11.06 -1.45 -0.47
C ASN A 70 -12.08 -0.55 0.21
N LYS A 71 -11.83 0.76 0.26
CA LYS A 71 -12.74 1.74 0.86
C LYS A 71 -14.12 1.73 0.22
N ARG A 72 -14.23 1.53 -1.09
CA ARG A 72 -15.53 1.44 -1.77
C ARG A 72 -16.32 0.20 -1.38
N PHE A 73 -15.65 -0.87 -0.98
CA PHE A 73 -16.28 -2.14 -0.62
C PHE A 73 -16.53 -2.26 0.89
N PHE A 74 -15.52 -1.97 1.69
CA PHE A 74 -15.55 -2.09 3.15
C PHE A 74 -15.91 -0.79 3.88
N GLY A 75 -16.14 0.30 3.16
CA GLY A 75 -16.32 1.62 3.75
C GLY A 75 -15.08 2.08 4.50
N ASP A 76 -15.26 2.69 5.67
CA ASP A 76 -14.15 3.11 6.53
C ASP A 76 -13.54 1.97 7.35
N GLY A 77 -14.01 0.71 7.19
CA GLY A 77 -13.52 -0.44 7.97
C GLY A 77 -13.83 -0.36 9.46
N LYS A 78 -14.77 0.50 9.85
CA LYS A 78 -15.21 0.69 11.24
C LYS A 78 -16.39 -0.20 11.62
N GLU A 79 -16.98 -0.88 10.64
CA GLU A 79 -18.09 -1.79 10.87
C GLU A 79 -17.60 -2.99 11.68
N PRO A 80 -18.13 -3.22 12.90
CA PRO A 80 -17.75 -4.36 13.70
C PRO A 80 -18.17 -5.65 13.00
N TYR A 81 -17.37 -6.70 13.19
CA TYR A 81 -17.74 -8.02 12.69
C TYR A 81 -19.04 -8.47 13.36
N THR A 82 -20.06 -8.74 12.54
CA THR A 82 -21.37 -9.27 12.98
C THR A 82 -21.49 -10.74 12.54
N PRO A 83 -21.06 -11.71 13.36
CA PRO A 83 -21.26 -13.11 13.05
C PRO A 83 -22.76 -13.45 12.99
N SER A 84 -23.15 -14.29 12.04
CA SER A 84 -24.52 -14.82 11.97
C SER A 84 -24.83 -15.68 13.20
N GLU A 85 -26.01 -15.48 13.80
CA GLU A 85 -26.49 -16.32 14.91
C GLU A 85 -26.70 -17.77 14.49
N THR A 86 -26.98 -18.00 13.21
CA THR A 86 -27.06 -19.35 12.63
C THR A 86 -25.91 -19.55 11.65
N PRO A 87 -24.87 -20.32 12.03
CA PRO A 87 -23.78 -20.66 11.12
C PRO A 87 -24.30 -21.47 9.93
N PRO A 88 -23.78 -21.24 8.71
CA PRO A 88 -24.11 -22.07 7.56
C PRO A 88 -23.68 -23.53 7.82
N LYS A 89 -24.55 -24.48 7.48
CA LYS A 89 -24.19 -25.90 7.41
C LYS A 89 -23.69 -26.16 5.99
N PHE A 90 -22.41 -26.52 5.86
CA PHE A 90 -21.78 -26.95 4.61
C PHE A 90 -21.78 -28.48 4.52
#